data_AF-A0A820ZXK0-F1
#
_entry.id   AF-A0A820ZXK0-F1
#
_cell.length_a   1.000
_cell.length_b   1.000
_cell.length_c   1.000
_cell.angle_alpha   90.00
_cell.angle_beta   90.00
_cell.angle_gamma   90.00
#
_symmetry.space_group_name_H-M   'P 1'
#
loop_
_entity.id
_entity.type
_entity.pdbx_description
1 polymer ?
#
loop_
_entity_poly.entity_id
_entity_poly.type
_entity_poly.pdbx_seq_one_letter_code
_entity_poly.pdbx_strand_id
1 'polypeptide(L)' 'MATTLIDKGLSLIKSGSRVFVHGSSGTPQYLNRLLAKRANELRRVEIIGGLPFDNTYTDPKLKDSFFVNS' A
#
# COMPACT_ATOMS: atom_id res chain seq x y z
N MET A 1 17.44 -11.43 4.33
CA MET A 1 17.56 -10.22 5.17
C MET A 1 16.74 -9.02 4.66
N ALA A 2 16.48 -8.84 3.36
CA ALA A 2 15.64 -7.73 2.87
C ALA A 2 14.15 -7.83 3.27
N THR A 3 13.60 -9.04 3.32
CA THR A 3 12.17 -9.28 3.64
C THR A 3 11.80 -8.85 5.06
N THR A 4 12.69 -9.04 6.04
CA THR A 4 12.42 -8.72 7.45
C THR A 4 12.27 -7.22 7.73
N LEU A 5 12.94 -6.35 6.96
CA LEU A 5 12.77 -4.89 7.08
C LEU A 5 11.45 -4.43 6.47
N ILE A 6 11.02 -5.05 5.36
CA ILE A 6 9.76 -4.75 4.69
C ILE A 6 8.58 -5.18 5.58
N ASP A 7 8.62 -6.39 6.14
CA ASP A 7 7.59 -6.88 7.05
C ASP A 7 7.47 -6.03 8.31
N LYS A 8 8.62 -5.56 8.83
CA LYS A 8 8.65 -4.62 9.97
C LYS A 8 8.10 -3.24 9.62
N GLY A 9 8.36 -2.73 8.41
CA GLY A 9 7.78 -1.48 7.94
C GLY A 9 6.26 -1.60 7.75
N LEU A 10 5.79 -2.72 7.20
CA LEU A 10 4.38 -3.02 7.01
C LEU A 10 3.61 -3.13 8.33
N SER A 11 4.22 -3.70 9.38
CA SER A 11 3.56 -3.82 10.68
C SER A 11 3.30 -2.47 11.35
N LEU A 12 3.98 -1.40 10.91
CA LEU A 12 3.73 -0.03 11.37
C LEU A 12 2.46 0.58 10.74
N ILE A 13 2.01 0.06 9.60
CA ILE A 13 0.82 0.55 8.90
C ILE A 13 -0.43 0.05 9.63
N LYS A 14 -1.27 0.99 10.05
CA LYS A 14 -2.53 0.77 10.76
C LYS A 14 -3.70 1.38 10.00
N SER A 15 -4.92 0.98 10.35
CA SER A 15 -6.12 1.64 9.84
C SER A 15 -6.08 3.15 10.07
N GLY A 16 -6.45 3.93 9.05
CA GLY A 16 -6.34 5.39 9.08
C GLY A 16 -4.95 5.97 8.76
N SER A 17 -3.94 5.14 8.48
CA SER A 17 -2.60 5.64 8.12
C SER A 17 -2.61 6.37 6.78
N ARG A 18 -1.76 7.40 6.67
CA ARG A 18 -1.35 8.00 5.40
C ARG A 18 0.03 7.47 5.01
N VAL A 19 0.12 6.83 3.85
CA VAL A 19 1.34 6.18 3.37
C VAL A 19 1.74 6.78 2.04
N PHE A 20 2.93 7.38 1.97
CA PHE A 20 3.48 7.85 0.71
C PHE A 20 4.12 6.69 -0.06
N VAL A 21 3.75 6.53 -1.32
CA VAL A 21 4.29 5.51 -2.24
C VAL A 21 4.79 6.21 -3.50
N HIS A 22 6.06 5.99 -3.85
CA HIS A 22 6.64 6.55 -5.07
C HIS A 22 5.97 5.93 -6.31
N GLY A 23 5.75 6.73 -7.37
CA GLY A 23 5.10 6.28 -8.61
C GLY A 23 6.09 5.91 -9.72
N SER A 24 5.59 5.62 -10.92
CA SER A 24 6.42 5.35 -12.12
C SER A 24 7.50 4.27 -11.88
N SER A 25 8.73 4.47 -12.38
CA SER A 25 9.86 3.53 -12.24
C SER A 25 10.31 3.29 -10.80
N GLY A 26 9.96 4.17 -9.86
CA GLY A 26 10.26 4.03 -8.43
C GLY A 26 9.19 3.28 -7.63
N THR A 27 8.13 2.78 -8.28
CA THR A 27 7.03 2.08 -7.59
C THR A 27 7.56 0.87 -6.83
N PRO A 28 7.35 0.75 -5.51
CA PRO A 28 7.72 -0.44 -4.76
C PRO A 28 6.65 -1.54 -4.96
N GLN A 29 6.66 -2.22 -6.11
CA GLN A 29 5.57 -3.15 -6.49
C GLN A 29 5.36 -4.27 -5.45
N TYR A 30 6.42 -4.73 -4.79
CA TYR A 30 6.32 -5.73 -3.74
C TYR A 30 5.52 -5.23 -2.52
N LEU A 31 5.70 -3.96 -2.13
CA LEU A 31 4.93 -3.32 -1.05
C LEU A 31 3.45 -3.29 -1.41
N ASN A 32 3.12 -2.95 -2.66
CA ASN A 32 1.75 -2.80 -3.13
C ASN A 32 0.98 -4.12 -3.02
N ARG A 33 1.62 -5.23 -3.41
CA ARG A 33 1.05 -6.57 -3.27
C ARG A 33 0.89 -7.00 -1.82
N LEU A 34 1.83 -6.64 -0.94
CA LEU A 34 1.73 -6.96 0.49
C LEU A 34 0.63 -6.16 1.19
N LEU A 35 0.44 -4.89 0.82
CA LEU A 35 -0.71 -4.09 1.28
C LEU A 35 -2.02 -4.75 0.87
N ALA A 36 -2.17 -5.12 -0.40
CA ALA A 36 -3.37 -5.80 -0.89
C ALA A 36 -3.66 -7.11 -0.12
N LYS A 37 -2.63 -7.89 0.22
CA LYS A 37 -2.79 -9.11 1.04
C LYS A 37 -3.31 -8.85 2.46
N ARG A 38 -3.11 -7.65 3.00
CA ARG A 38 -3.56 -7.24 4.34
C ARG A 38 -4.84 -6.41 4.32
N ALA A 39 -5.52 -6.32 3.19
CA ALA A 39 -6.76 -5.55 3.06
C ALA A 39 -7.84 -5.99 4.06
N ASN A 40 -7.91 -7.27 4.43
CA ASN A 40 -8.85 -7.75 5.43
C ASN A 40 -8.62 -7.12 6.83
N GLU A 41 -7.39 -6.70 7.15
CA GLU A 41 -6.97 -6.15 8.45
C GLU A 41 -7.00 -4.61 8.50
N LEU A 42 -6.89 -3.94 7.36
CA LEU A 42 -6.69 -2.49 7.26
C LEU A 42 -7.93 -1.79 6.76
N ARG A 43 -8.27 -0.63 7.34
CA ARG A 43 -9.37 0.21 6.88
C ARG A 43 -8.91 1.65 6.73
N ARG A 44 -9.40 2.33 5.70
CA ARG A 44 -9.14 3.77 5.50
C ARG A 44 -7.66 4.15 5.47
N VAL A 45 -6.82 3.31 4.88
CA VAL A 45 -5.43 3.65 4.61
C VAL A 45 -5.40 4.52 3.36
N GLU A 46 -4.86 5.73 3.48
CA GLU A 46 -4.71 6.65 2.36
C GLU A 46 -3.31 6.49 1.75
N ILE A 47 -3.28 6.13 0.48
CA ILE A 47 -2.06 6.02 -0.31
C ILE A 47 -1.87 7.33 -1.07
N ILE A 48 -0.77 8.00 -0.78
CA ILE A 48 -0.40 9.29 -1.38
C ILE A 48 0.73 9.04 -2.37
N GLY A 49 0.59 9.48 -3.62
CA GLY A 49 1.67 9.32 -4.60
C GLY A 49 1.25 9.47 -6.04
N GLY A 50 2.26 9.48 -6.93
CA GLY A 50 2.04 9.49 -8.38
C GLY A 50 1.54 8.14 -8.90
N LEU A 51 1.05 8.12 -10.13
CA LEU A 51 0.56 6.92 -10.83
C LEU A 51 1.54 5.74 -10.69
N PRO A 52 1.17 4.65 -10.00
CA PRO A 52 2.05 3.51 -9.78
C PRO A 52 2.05 2.58 -10.99
N PHE A 53 3.17 1.91 -11.25
CA PHE A 53 3.26 0.88 -12.30
C PHE A 53 2.51 -0.42 -11.90
N ASP A 54 2.44 -0.71 -10.60
CA ASP A 54 1.65 -1.78 -10.00
C ASP A 54 0.61 -1.14 -9.09
N ASN A 55 -0.67 -1.26 -9.43
CA ASN A 55 -1.79 -0.67 -8.69
C ASN A 55 -2.63 -1.74 -7.97
N THR A 56 -2.04 -2.87 -7.54
CA THR A 56 -2.80 -3.98 -6.94
C THR A 56 -3.72 -3.56 -5.77
N TYR A 57 -3.30 -2.59 -4.94
CA TYR A 57 -4.14 -2.08 -3.83
C TYR A 57 -5.32 -1.22 -4.28
N THR A 58 -5.43 -0.89 -5.58
CA THR A 58 -6.55 -0.12 -6.16
C THR A 58 -7.63 -1.01 -6.78
N ASP A 59 -7.57 -2.33 -6.60
CA ASP A 59 -8.68 -3.22 -6.98
C ASP A 59 -9.97 -2.70 -6.30
N PRO A 60 -11.09 -2.50 -7.04
CA PRO A 60 -12.35 -2.02 -6.47
C PRO A 60 -12.85 -2.81 -5.26
N LYS A 61 -12.50 -4.10 -5.14
CA LYS A 61 -12.83 -4.96 -4.00
C LYS A 61 -12.16 -4.50 -2.70
N LEU A 62 -11.08 -3.74 -2.79
CA LEU A 62 -10.27 -3.28 -1.67
C LEU A 62 -10.58 -1.83 -1.26
N LYS A 63 -11.62 -1.21 -1.85
CA LYS A 63 -11.98 0.20 -1.63
C LYS A 63 -12.23 0.60 -0.18
N ASP A 64 -12.66 -0.34 0.67
CA ASP A 64 -12.88 -0.06 2.10
C ASP A 64 -11.56 -0.01 2.89
N SER A 65 -10.50 -0.55 2.29
CA SER A 65 -9.17 -0.66 2.87
C SER A 65 -8.26 0.47 2.43
N PHE A 66 -8.22 0.76 1.12
CA PHE A 66 -7.28 1.70 0.52
C PHE A 66 -7.96 2.80 -0.29
N PHE A 67 -7.46 4.02 -0.12
CA PHE A 67 -7.91 5.23 -0.81
C PHE A 67 -6.71 5.87 -1.48
N VAL A 68 -6.76 6.12 -2.78
CA VAL A 68 -5.64 6.77 -3.50
C VAL A 68 -5.90 8.25 -3.61
N ASN A 69 -4.92 9.04 -3.20
CA ASN A 69 -4.89 10.48 -3.35
C ASN A 69 -3.60 10.87 -4.08
N SER A 70 -3.73 11.61 -5.17
CA SER A 70 -2.64 11.96 -6.09
C SER A 70 -2.22 13.41 -5.95
#